data_AF-A0A164DLW7-F1
#
_entry.id   AF-A0A164DLW7-F1
#
_cell.length_a   1.000
_cell.length_b   1.000
_cell.length_c   1.000
_cell.angle_alpha   90.00
_cell.angle_beta   90.00
_cell.angle_gamma   90.00
#
_symmetry.space_group_name_H-M   'P 1'
#
loop_
_entity.id
_entity.type
_entity.pdbx_description
1 polymer ?
#
loop_
_entity_poly.entity_id
_entity_poly.type
_entity_poly.pdbx_seq_one_letter_code
_entity_poly.pdbx_strand_id
1 'polypeptide(L)'
;MLEELLSKEVRNEISECLADEAMYSVVWERLDAVNGRTEVTDQTYLDDLLQIPPLKSQDAASLKTFANRLHGAVVTLSQSRYAHELHSRTTLMAMEAKLTTYLKEKWSEKRKRTGAKLNVLDLDDWITVKSMS
;
A
#
# COMPACT_ATOMS: atom_id res chain seq x y z
N MET A 1 -8.45 -31.23 13.48
CA MET A 1 -9.51 -30.76 12.54
C MET A 1 -9.58 -29.23 12.63
N LEU A 2 -9.96 -28.49 11.58
CA LEU A 2 -9.93 -27.00 11.58
C LEU A 2 -10.76 -26.40 12.74
N GLU A 3 -11.82 -27.10 13.15
CA GLU A 3 -12.67 -26.77 14.31
C GLU A 3 -11.94 -26.71 15.65
N GLU A 4 -10.87 -27.50 15.83
CA GLU A 4 -10.10 -27.57 17.09
C GLU A 4 -9.16 -26.37 17.28
N LEU A 5 -8.91 -25.60 16.21
CA LEU A 5 -8.04 -24.42 16.23
C LEU A 5 -8.81 -23.12 16.51
N LEU A 6 -10.14 -23.17 16.52
CA LEU A 6 -11.00 -22.01 16.71
C LEU A 6 -11.42 -21.86 18.18
N SER A 7 -11.45 -20.62 18.66
CA SER A 7 -11.99 -20.31 20.00
C SER A 7 -13.48 -20.67 20.07
N LYS A 8 -13.97 -20.91 21.29
CA LYS A 8 -15.35 -21.36 21.52
C LYS A 8 -16.39 -20.34 21.04
N GLU A 9 -16.06 -19.05 21.11
CA GLU A 9 -16.89 -17.96 20.58
C GLU A 9 -16.95 -17.97 19.06
N VAL A 10 -15.79 -18.05 18.40
CA VAL A 10 -15.71 -18.10 16.93
C VAL A 10 -16.42 -19.33 16.38
N ARG A 11 -16.29 -20.48 17.05
CA ARG A 11 -16.98 -21.73 16.66
C ARG A 11 -18.50 -21.58 16.71
N ASN A 12 -19.05 -20.89 17.71
CA ASN A 12 -20.49 -20.68 17.81
C ASN A 12 -21.03 -19.71 16.75
N GLU A 13 -20.20 -18.79 16.27
CA GLU A 13 -20.58 -17.75 15.31
C GLU A 13 -20.57 -18.26 13.85
N ILE A 14 -19.73 -19.25 13.54
CA ILE A 14 -19.58 -19.80 12.18
C ILE A 14 -20.13 -21.23 12.03
N SER A 15 -20.59 -21.87 13.11
CA SER A 15 -21.04 -23.28 13.09
C SER A 15 -22.13 -23.55 12.06
N GLU A 16 -23.09 -22.63 11.91
CA GLU A 16 -24.17 -22.72 10.93
C GLU A 16 -23.67 -22.61 9.48
N CYS A 17 -22.55 -21.90 9.27
CA CYS A 17 -21.95 -21.68 7.96
C CYS A 17 -20.91 -22.74 7.58
N LEU A 18 -20.46 -23.58 8.53
CA LEU A 18 -19.54 -24.69 8.24
C LEU A 18 -20.24 -25.92 7.65
N ALA A 19 -21.58 -25.96 7.70
CA ALA A 19 -22.42 -27.05 7.19
C ALA A 19 -22.62 -27.03 5.66
N ASP A 20 -22.26 -25.92 5.01
CA ASP A 20 -22.37 -25.73 3.56
C ASP A 20 -21.07 -25.19 2.99
N GLU A 21 -20.48 -25.94 2.06
CA GLU A 21 -19.20 -25.61 1.40
C GLU A 21 -19.28 -24.30 0.59
N ALA A 22 -20.48 -23.91 0.13
CA ALA A 22 -20.71 -22.62 -0.53
C ALA A 22 -20.61 -21.42 0.43
N MET A 23 -20.70 -21.66 1.74
CA MET A 23 -20.61 -20.62 2.77
C MET A 23 -19.19 -20.41 3.31
N TYR A 24 -18.20 -21.18 2.86
CA TYR A 24 -16.81 -21.02 3.33
C TYR A 24 -16.20 -19.65 2.99
N SER A 25 -16.59 -19.02 1.88
CA SER A 25 -16.16 -17.64 1.58
C SER A 25 -16.73 -16.63 2.57
N VAL A 26 -18.00 -16.80 2.96
CA VAL A 26 -18.69 -15.95 3.95
C VAL A 26 -18.10 -16.18 5.35
N VAL A 27 -17.75 -17.42 5.69
CA VAL A 27 -17.03 -17.76 6.93
C VAL A 27 -15.67 -17.08 6.96
N TRP A 28 -14.94 -17.11 5.84
CA TRP A 28 -13.64 -16.46 5.74
C TRP A 28 -13.74 -14.94 5.91
N GLU A 29 -14.69 -14.28 5.25
CA GLU A 29 -14.94 -12.83 5.42
C GLU A 29 -15.32 -12.47 6.85
N ARG A 30 -16.16 -13.27 7.52
CA ARG A 30 -16.50 -13.04 8.93
C ARG A 30 -15.33 -13.28 9.87
N LEU A 31 -14.55 -14.32 9.64
CA LEU A 31 -13.35 -14.61 10.42
C LEU A 31 -12.30 -13.50 10.27
N ASP A 32 -12.11 -12.98 9.06
CA ASP A 32 -11.24 -11.84 8.80
C ASP A 32 -11.78 -10.55 9.44
N ALA A 33 -13.10 -10.33 9.39
CA ALA A 33 -13.72 -9.17 10.04
C ALA A 33 -13.62 -9.21 11.59
N VAL A 34 -13.71 -10.39 12.21
CA VAL A 34 -13.73 -10.55 13.67
C VAL A 34 -12.33 -10.77 14.26
N ASN A 35 -11.46 -11.50 13.56
CA ASN A 35 -10.14 -11.91 14.06
C ASN A 35 -8.98 -11.36 13.24
N GLY A 36 -9.24 -10.77 12.08
CA GLY A 36 -8.24 -10.04 11.33
C GLY A 36 -7.80 -8.86 12.17
N ARG A 37 -6.60 -8.96 12.74
CA ARG A 37 -5.80 -7.77 13.10
C ARG A 37 -5.34 -7.03 11.83
N THR A 38 -6.13 -7.11 10.77
CA THR A 38 -5.89 -6.53 9.45
C THR A 38 -5.92 -5.02 9.55
N GLU A 39 -6.74 -4.39 10.39
CA GLU A 39 -6.72 -2.93 10.53
C GLU A 39 -5.39 -2.39 11.07
N VAL A 40 -4.79 -3.05 12.07
CA VAL A 40 -3.46 -2.67 12.59
C VAL A 40 -2.38 -2.90 11.53
N THR A 41 -2.47 -4.00 10.79
CA THR A 41 -1.48 -4.36 9.76
C THR A 41 -1.61 -3.48 8.51
N ASP A 42 -2.84 -3.12 8.14
CA ASP A 42 -3.18 -2.30 6.98
C ASP A 42 -2.81 -0.83 7.19
N GLN A 43 -3.03 -0.30 8.41
CA GLN A 43 -2.54 1.02 8.80
C GLN A 43 -1.00 1.03 8.82
N THR A 44 -0.37 -0.07 9.24
CA THR A 44 1.10 -0.21 9.19
C THR A 44 1.62 -0.10 7.75
N TYR A 45 0.89 -0.58 6.75
CA TYR A 45 1.30 -0.43 5.34
C TYR A 45 1.23 1.01 4.84
N LEU A 46 0.23 1.78 5.28
CA LEU A 46 0.20 3.21 4.98
C LEU A 46 1.36 3.93 5.69
N ASP A 47 1.60 3.59 6.95
CA ASP A 47 2.70 4.15 7.73
C ASP A 47 4.05 3.80 7.08
N ASP A 48 4.25 2.59 6.59
CA ASP A 48 5.47 2.18 5.88
C ASP A 48 5.74 3.07 4.64
N LEU A 49 4.70 3.35 3.84
CA LEU A 49 4.79 4.29 2.73
C LEU A 49 5.15 5.70 3.23
N LEU A 50 4.49 6.17 4.29
CA LEU A 50 4.71 7.50 4.89
C LEU A 50 6.06 7.64 5.59
N GLN A 51 6.67 6.55 6.04
CA GLN A 51 7.96 6.52 6.74
C GLN A 51 9.16 6.24 5.81
N ILE A 52 8.96 6.02 4.50
CA ILE A 52 10.08 5.99 3.54
C ILE A 52 10.96 7.25 3.75
N PRO A 53 12.28 7.10 3.99
CA PRO A 53 13.13 8.24 4.27
C PRO A 53 13.26 9.15 3.03
N PRO A 54 13.44 10.46 3.22
CA PRO A 54 13.73 11.38 2.12
C PRO A 54 14.98 10.96 1.34
N LEU A 55 14.93 11.13 0.02
CA LEU A 55 16.05 10.90 -0.87
C LEU A 55 17.12 11.98 -0.61
N LYS A 56 18.30 11.55 -0.15
CA LYS A 56 19.40 12.45 0.25
C LYS A 56 20.27 12.91 -0.91
N SER A 57 20.37 12.11 -1.96
CA SER A 57 21.28 12.32 -3.09
C SER A 57 20.70 11.73 -4.36
N GLN A 58 21.23 12.17 -5.50
CA GLN A 58 20.79 11.73 -6.83
C GLN A 58 21.70 10.67 -7.45
N ASP A 59 22.60 10.09 -6.67
CA ASP A 59 23.40 8.97 -7.16
C ASP A 59 22.49 7.78 -7.46
N ALA A 60 22.91 6.97 -8.43
CA ALA A 60 22.13 5.85 -8.94
C ALA A 60 21.75 4.85 -7.84
N ALA A 61 22.63 4.62 -6.85
CA ALA A 61 22.36 3.67 -5.77
C ALA A 61 21.27 4.19 -4.83
N SER A 62 21.32 5.47 -4.45
CA SER A 62 20.29 6.11 -3.61
C SER A 62 18.95 6.16 -4.33
N LEU A 63 18.94 6.51 -5.62
CA LEU A 63 17.71 6.59 -6.41
C LEU A 63 17.07 5.20 -6.58
N LYS A 64 17.86 4.17 -6.88
CA LYS A 64 17.40 2.78 -6.99
C LYS A 64 16.87 2.25 -5.66
N THR A 65 17.53 2.57 -4.55
CA THR A 65 17.07 2.16 -3.22
C THR A 65 15.73 2.82 -2.87
N PHE A 66 15.58 4.11 -3.17
CA PHE A 66 14.33 4.83 -2.96
C PHE A 66 13.21 4.27 -3.85
N ALA A 67 13.48 4.04 -5.13
CA ALA A 67 12.53 3.46 -6.09
C ALA A 67 12.02 2.10 -5.61
N ASN A 68 12.93 1.19 -5.24
CA ASN A 68 12.55 -0.15 -4.76
C ASN A 68 11.68 -0.10 -3.48
N ARG A 69 11.98 0.83 -2.56
CA ARG A 69 11.19 1.00 -1.33
C ARG A 69 9.81 1.57 -1.63
N LEU A 70 9.73 2.58 -2.50
CA LEU A 70 8.46 3.16 -2.93
C LEU A 70 7.60 2.10 -3.61
N HIS A 71 8.17 1.38 -4.58
CA HIS A 71 7.46 0.35 -5.33
C HIS A 71 6.96 -0.77 -4.42
N GLY A 72 7.80 -1.27 -3.50
CA GLY A 72 7.40 -2.27 -2.52
C GLY A 72 6.25 -1.81 -1.63
N ALA A 73 6.33 -0.58 -1.11
CA ALA A 73 5.26 -0.02 -0.28
C ALA A 73 3.96 0.20 -1.07
N VAL A 74 4.06 0.64 -2.33
CA VAL A 74 2.91 0.84 -3.23
C VAL A 74 2.22 -0.48 -3.53
N VAL A 75 2.97 -1.53 -3.87
CA VAL A 75 2.42 -2.86 -4.15
C VAL A 75 1.70 -3.40 -2.91
N THR A 76 2.32 -3.33 -1.73
CA THR A 76 1.70 -3.79 -0.49
C THR A 76 0.43 -2.98 -0.16
N LEU A 77 0.49 -1.65 -0.21
CA LEU A 77 -0.66 -0.80 0.09
C LEU A 77 -1.81 -0.95 -0.93
N SER A 78 -1.49 -1.28 -2.19
CA SER A 78 -2.51 -1.51 -3.23
C SER A 78 -3.38 -2.74 -2.98
N GLN A 79 -2.87 -3.69 -2.18
CA GLN A 79 -3.56 -4.91 -1.80
C GLN A 79 -4.31 -4.78 -0.47
N SER A 80 -4.22 -3.62 0.21
CA SER A 80 -4.86 -3.39 1.51
C SER A 80 -6.15 -2.56 1.39
N ARG A 81 -6.90 -2.47 2.50
CA ARG A 81 -8.12 -1.64 2.57
C ARG A 81 -7.85 -0.14 2.38
N TYR A 82 -6.58 0.29 2.50
CA TYR A 82 -6.13 1.67 2.26
C TYR A 82 -5.63 1.94 0.83
N ALA A 83 -5.89 1.06 -0.15
CA ALA A 83 -5.49 1.30 -1.54
C ALA A 83 -5.98 2.64 -2.13
N HIS A 84 -7.08 3.19 -1.60
CA HIS A 84 -7.57 4.52 -1.96
C HIS A 84 -6.59 5.65 -1.62
N GLU A 85 -5.71 5.48 -0.63
CA GLU A 85 -4.67 6.45 -0.26
C GLU A 85 -3.61 6.63 -1.36
N LEU A 86 -3.39 5.63 -2.21
CA LEU A 86 -2.51 5.77 -3.37
C LEU A 86 -3.01 6.82 -4.38
N HIS A 87 -4.32 7.12 -4.34
CA HIS A 87 -4.98 8.13 -5.16
C HIS A 87 -5.17 9.47 -4.43
N SER A 88 -4.82 9.53 -3.14
CA SER A 88 -4.97 10.70 -2.29
C SER A 88 -3.95 11.78 -2.63
N ARG A 89 -4.42 13.03 -2.71
CA ARG A 89 -3.55 14.19 -2.94
C ARG A 89 -2.60 14.42 -1.77
N THR A 90 -3.07 14.18 -0.56
CA THR A 90 -2.28 14.37 0.67
C THR A 90 -1.11 13.39 0.70
N THR A 91 -1.37 12.13 0.36
CA THR A 91 -0.36 11.07 0.31
C THR A 91 0.67 11.34 -0.78
N LEU A 92 0.22 11.78 -1.97
CA LEU A 92 1.14 12.24 -3.01
C LEU A 92 2.02 13.42 -2.53
N MET A 93 1.44 14.43 -1.87
CA MET A 93 2.22 15.56 -1.35
C MET A 93 3.27 15.13 -0.32
N ALA A 94 2.93 14.19 0.55
CA ALA A 94 3.88 13.62 1.50
C ALA A 94 5.03 12.88 0.78
N MET A 95 4.73 12.15 -0.30
CA MET A 95 5.77 11.47 -1.09
C MET A 95 6.64 12.46 -1.87
N GLU A 96 6.02 13.49 -2.46
CA GLU A 96 6.74 14.56 -3.15
C GLU A 96 7.71 15.27 -2.21
N ALA A 97 7.35 15.47 -0.95
CA ALA A 97 8.21 16.11 0.04
C ALA A 97 9.54 15.35 0.26
N LYS A 98 9.56 14.03 0.03
CA LYS A 98 10.73 13.15 0.16
C LYS A 98 11.71 13.26 -0.99
N LEU A 99 11.32 13.87 -2.11
CA LEU A 99 12.19 14.03 -3.26
C LEU A 99 13.22 15.14 -3.05
N THR A 100 14.37 15.02 -3.71
CA THR A 100 15.33 16.12 -3.85
C THR A 100 14.73 17.28 -4.63
N THR A 101 15.24 18.49 -4.46
CA THR A 101 14.78 19.69 -5.18
C THR A 101 14.74 19.48 -6.69
N TYR A 102 15.80 18.90 -7.27
CA TYR A 102 15.84 18.59 -8.69
C TYR A 102 14.71 17.66 -9.14
N LEU A 103 14.45 16.58 -8.39
CA LEU A 103 13.39 15.65 -8.77
C LEU A 103 12.00 16.27 -8.58
N LYS A 104 11.80 17.11 -7.56
CA LYS A 104 10.56 17.89 -7.39
C LYS A 104 10.29 18.78 -8.61
N GLU A 105 11.30 19.46 -9.13
CA GLU A 105 11.19 20.29 -10.33
C GLU A 105 10.83 19.45 -11.56
N LYS A 106 11.56 18.36 -11.80
CA LYS A 106 11.28 17.46 -12.95
C LYS A 106 9.91 16.78 -12.86
N TRP A 107 9.48 16.42 -11.66
CA TRP A 107 8.14 15.90 -11.42
C TRP A 107 7.07 16.97 -11.68
N SER A 108 7.31 18.21 -11.25
CA SER A 108 6.44 19.35 -11.52
C SER A 108 6.31 19.64 -13.02
N GLU A 109 7.41 19.57 -13.77
CA GLU A 109 7.38 19.65 -15.24
C GLU A 109 6.52 18.54 -15.86
N LYS A 110 6.66 17.28 -15.41
CA LYS A 110 5.82 16.17 -15.88
C LYS A 110 4.34 16.45 -15.61
N ARG A 111 3.97 16.85 -14.39
CA ARG A 111 2.58 17.19 -14.02
C ARG A 111 1.98 18.25 -14.94
N LYS A 112 2.72 19.33 -15.21
CA LYS A 112 2.27 20.41 -16.10
C LYS A 112 2.05 19.92 -17.54
N ARG A 113 2.90 19.02 -18.04
CA ARG A 113 2.78 18.47 -19.40
C ARG A 113 1.63 17.49 -19.55
N THR A 114 1.40 16.63 -18.55
CA THR A 114 0.34 15.61 -18.64
C THR A 114 -1.05 16.23 -18.59
N GLY A 115 -1.24 17.33 -17.85
CA GLY A 115 -2.56 17.98 -17.70
C GLY A 115 -3.58 17.18 -16.88
N ALA A 116 -3.22 15.98 -16.41
CA ALA A 116 -4.03 15.11 -15.57
C ALA A 116 -3.63 15.20 -14.08
N LYS A 117 -4.56 14.82 -13.21
CA LYS A 117 -4.32 14.71 -11.77
C LYS A 117 -3.51 13.43 -11.48
N LEU A 118 -2.19 13.57 -11.41
CA LEU A 118 -1.30 12.47 -11.05
C LEU A 118 -1.46 12.05 -9.59
N ASN A 119 -1.11 10.81 -9.29
CA ASN A 119 -1.19 10.18 -7.97
C ASN A 119 0.13 9.47 -7.60
N VAL A 120 0.12 8.67 -6.52
CA VAL A 120 1.33 7.99 -6.02
C VAL A 120 1.81 6.89 -6.99
N LEU A 121 0.90 6.22 -7.71
CA LEU A 121 1.24 5.22 -8.73
C LEU A 121 2.03 5.86 -9.88
N ASP A 122 1.55 7.02 -10.36
CA ASP A 122 2.24 7.77 -11.43
C ASP A 122 3.64 8.23 -11.02
N LEU A 123 3.83 8.49 -9.72
CA LEU A 123 5.10 8.88 -9.14
C LEU A 123 6.03 7.67 -9.03
N ASP A 124 5.53 6.52 -8.56
CA ASP A 124 6.27 5.27 -8.47
C ASP A 124 6.81 4.85 -9.84
N ASP A 125 5.96 4.79 -10.86
CA ASP A 125 6.34 4.46 -12.23
C ASP A 125 7.44 5.39 -12.75
N TRP A 126 7.27 6.69 -12.50
CA TRP A 126 8.21 7.70 -12.98
C TRP A 126 9.59 7.60 -12.31
N ILE A 127 9.62 7.35 -11.00
CA ILE A 127 10.88 7.19 -10.26
C ILE A 127 11.55 5.88 -10.66
N THR A 128 10.79 4.81 -10.83
CA THR A 128 11.29 3.51 -11.27
C THR A 128 12.01 3.62 -12.60
N VAL A 129 11.40 4.26 -13.61
CA VAL A 129 12.04 4.51 -14.92
C VAL A 129 13.34 5.32 -14.75
N LYS A 130 13.34 6.35 -13.90
CA LYS A 130 14.53 7.17 -13.65
C LYS A 130 15.65 6.44 -12.93
N SER A 131 15.32 5.45 -12.10
CA SER A 131 16.31 4.65 -11.38
C SER A 131 17.06 3.64 -12.26
N MET A 132 16.53 3.36 -13.45
CA MET A 132 17.11 2.44 -14.44
C MET A 132 17.92 3.17 -15.52
N SER A 133 17.85 4.50 -15.57
CA SER A 133 18.58 5.36 -16.52
C SER A 133 19.96 5.73 -15.99
#